data_AF-A0A2V9PCN9-F1
#
_entry.id   AF-A0A2V9PCN9-F1
#
_cell.length_a   1.000
_cell.length_b   1.000
_cell.length_c   1.000
_cell.angle_alpha   90.00
_cell.angle_beta   90.00
_cell.angle_gamma   90.00
#
_symmetry.space_group_name_H-M   'P 1'
#
loop_
_entity.id
_entity.type
_entity.pdbx_description
1 polymer ?
#
loop_
_entity_poly.entity_id
_entity_poly.type
_entity_poly.pdbx_seq_one_letter_code
_entity_poly.pdbx_strand_id
1 'polypeptide(L)'
;MKTLHVWPEHPQICDGEVRLRAIFDGFASGNKIIEIAVQQSALHHIPSRGDHFALAALFPAMHSFDTCIIHGEVSRSLLANLSELNAIWRVWRPQIYREVRWEADKVTEEALVLNRRSGHLLAFSGGVDSSATLRRHTSESLGWRNVHIAGALIVHGFDIPTSN
;
A
#
# COMPACT_ATOMS: atom_id res chain seq x y z
N MET A 1 20.84 1.14 -8.74
CA MET A 1 19.56 1.06 -8.02
C MET A 1 19.54 -0.27 -7.28
N LYS A 2 19.31 -0.26 -5.97
CA LYS A 2 19.23 -1.48 -5.14
C LYS A 2 17.79 -1.96 -5.09
N THR A 3 17.54 -3.21 -5.47
CA THR A 3 16.19 -3.79 -5.51
C THR A 3 16.09 -4.94 -4.53
N LEU A 4 15.02 -4.96 -3.74
CA LEU A 4 14.61 -6.09 -2.91
C LEU A 4 13.57 -6.89 -3.70
N HIS A 5 13.86 -8.15 -3.98
CA HIS A 5 12.90 -9.08 -4.58
C HIS A 5 12.31 -9.96 -3.48
N VAL A 6 10.99 -10.08 -3.47
CA VAL A 6 10.26 -10.94 -2.53
C VAL A 6 9.56 -12.02 -3.34
N TRP A 7 9.87 -13.28 -3.06
CA TRP A 7 9.33 -14.46 -3.74
C TRP A 7 8.47 -15.26 -2.76
N PRO A 8 7.15 -15.00 -2.68
CA PRO A 8 6.22 -15.83 -1.91
C PRO A 8 6.20 -17.27 -2.44
N GLU A 9 6.19 -18.23 -1.54
CA GLU A 9 6.03 -19.65 -1.84
C GLU A 9 4.60 -20.11 -1.54
N HIS A 10 4.22 -21.28 -2.06
CA HIS A 10 2.93 -21.87 -1.73
C HIS A 10 2.85 -22.24 -0.25
N PRO A 11 1.71 -21.96 0.43
CA PRO A 11 1.50 -22.37 1.82
C PRO A 11 1.70 -23.87 2.00
N GLN A 12 2.40 -24.25 3.08
CA GLN A 12 2.60 -25.64 3.47
C GLN A 12 1.84 -25.92 4.76
N ILE A 13 1.20 -27.09 4.86
CA ILE A 13 0.51 -27.51 6.08
C ILE A 13 1.37 -28.58 6.76
N CYS A 14 1.80 -28.30 7.99
CA CYS A 14 2.63 -29.20 8.79
C CYS A 14 2.15 -29.18 10.24
N ASP A 15 1.90 -30.35 10.83
CA ASP A 15 1.59 -30.50 12.26
C ASP A 15 0.44 -29.61 12.79
N GLY A 16 -0.60 -29.38 11.99
CA GLY A 16 -1.74 -28.53 12.35
C GLY A 16 -1.47 -27.03 12.21
N GLU A 17 -0.36 -26.64 11.60
CA GLU A 17 -0.01 -25.27 11.27
C GLU A 17 0.04 -25.05 9.75
N VAL A 18 -0.27 -23.83 9.34
CA VAL A 18 -0.03 -23.32 7.99
C VAL A 18 1.21 -22.47 8.04
N ARG A 19 2.21 -22.84 7.24
CA ARG A 19 3.46 -22.11 7.06
C ARG A 19 3.42 -21.36 5.75
N LEU A 20 3.50 -20.04 5.85
CA LEU A 20 3.69 -19.12 4.74
C LEU A 20 5.16 -18.78 4.68
N ARG A 21 5.79 -18.92 3.52
CA ARG A 21 7.21 -18.62 3.36
C ARG A 21 7.45 -17.70 2.17
N ALA A 22 8.46 -16.83 2.29
CA ALA A 22 8.96 -16.04 1.18
C ALA A 22 10.47 -15.87 1.25
N ILE A 23 11.12 -15.86 0.08
CA ILE A 23 12.54 -15.55 -0.07
C ILE A 23 12.68 -14.07 -0.36
N PHE A 24 13.50 -13.39 0.43
CA PHE A 24 13.87 -12.00 0.27
C PHE A 24 15.30 -11.93 -0.28
N ASP A 25 15.43 -11.48 -1.51
CA ASP A 25 16.66 -11.44 -2.30
C ASP A 25 17.08 -9.99 -2.58
N GLY A 26 18.40 -9.74 -2.58
CA GLY A 26 19.00 -8.42 -2.78
C GLY A 26 19.89 -7.94 -1.63
N PHE A 27 19.92 -8.66 -0.50
CA PHE A 27 20.82 -8.34 0.61
C PHE A 27 22.27 -8.75 0.29
N ALA A 28 23.23 -7.92 0.69
CA ALA A 28 24.66 -8.23 0.53
C ALA A 28 25.09 -9.48 1.32
N SER A 29 24.36 -9.84 2.39
CA SER A 29 24.61 -11.04 3.20
C SER A 29 23.90 -12.29 2.67
N GLY A 30 23.46 -12.27 1.40
CA GLY A 30 22.68 -13.32 0.78
C GLY A 30 21.20 -13.31 1.17
N ASN A 31 20.46 -14.21 0.55
CA ASN A 31 19.00 -14.30 0.66
C ASN A 31 18.56 -14.51 2.11
N LYS A 32 17.46 -13.86 2.48
CA LYS A 32 16.78 -14.07 3.76
C LYS A 32 15.47 -14.81 3.52
N ILE A 33 15.05 -15.59 4.49
CA ILE A 33 13.78 -16.30 4.45
C ILE A 33 12.91 -15.72 5.56
N ILE A 34 11.69 -15.31 5.20
CA ILE A 34 10.65 -14.98 6.16
C ILE A 34 9.65 -16.13 6.16
N GLU A 35 9.43 -16.69 7.34
CA GLU A 35 8.41 -17.72 7.59
C GLU A 35 7.41 -17.18 8.60
N ILE A 36 6.12 -17.31 8.27
CA ILE A 36 5.00 -16.98 9.14
C ILE A 36 4.24 -18.28 9.37
N ALA A 37 4.27 -18.77 10.61
CA ALA A 37 3.51 -19.92 11.04
C ALA A 37 2.24 -19.46 11.77
N VAL A 38 1.10 -20.02 11.37
CA VAL A 38 -0.18 -19.78 12.01
C VAL A 38 -0.93 -21.09 12.19
N GLN A 39 -1.84 -21.15 13.16
CA GLN A 39 -2.68 -22.33 13.35
C GLN A 39 -3.54 -22.59 12.11
N GLN A 40 -3.70 -23.87 11.73
CA GLN A 40 -4.48 -24.24 10.55
C GLN A 40 -5.95 -23.80 10.65
N SER A 41 -6.46 -23.63 11.86
CA SER A 41 -7.78 -23.02 12.10
C SER A 41 -7.92 -21.62 11.49
N ALA A 42 -6.83 -20.86 11.34
CA ALA A 42 -6.84 -19.53 10.75
C ALA A 42 -6.76 -19.53 9.21
N LEU A 43 -6.61 -20.69 8.55
CA LEU A 43 -6.35 -20.79 7.10
C LEU A 43 -7.35 -20.00 6.25
N HIS A 44 -8.63 -20.00 6.63
CA HIS A 44 -9.69 -19.31 5.91
C HIS A 44 -9.65 -17.77 6.03
N HIS A 45 -8.84 -17.24 6.96
CA HIS A 45 -8.58 -15.81 7.11
C HIS A 45 -7.29 -15.37 6.42
N ILE A 46 -6.49 -16.30 5.90
CA ILE A 46 -5.24 -15.99 5.21
C ILE A 46 -5.57 -15.71 3.74
N PRO A 47 -5.39 -14.47 3.25
CA PRO A 47 -5.53 -14.21 1.83
C PRO A 47 -4.45 -14.99 1.07
N SER A 48 -4.80 -15.52 -0.11
CA SER A 48 -3.85 -16.18 -1.01
C SER A 48 -2.79 -15.24 -1.61
N ARG A 49 -2.96 -13.93 -1.41
CA ARG A 49 -2.10 -12.84 -1.89
C ARG A 49 -0.84 -12.69 -1.02
N GLY A 50 0.22 -12.14 -1.60
CA GLY A 50 1.50 -11.84 -0.96
C GLY A 50 1.50 -10.61 -0.03
N ASP A 51 0.32 -10.13 0.38
CA ASP A 51 0.13 -8.92 1.19
C ASP A 51 0.97 -8.93 2.49
N HIS A 52 0.97 -10.07 3.19
CA HIS A 52 1.70 -10.24 4.44
C HIS A 52 3.23 -10.13 4.25
N PHE A 53 3.75 -10.58 3.10
CA PHE A 53 5.18 -10.43 2.79
C PHE A 53 5.54 -9.02 2.33
N ALA A 54 4.65 -8.34 1.60
CA ALA A 54 4.82 -6.92 1.29
C ALA A 54 4.92 -6.07 2.57
N LEU A 55 4.09 -6.37 3.57
CA LEU A 55 4.15 -5.74 4.88
C LEU A 55 5.46 -6.04 5.61
N ALA A 56 5.90 -7.30 5.63
CA ALA A 56 7.17 -7.71 6.23
C ALA A 56 8.39 -7.04 5.56
N ALA A 57 8.28 -6.69 4.27
CA ALA A 57 9.33 -6.03 3.50
C ALA A 57 9.48 -4.53 3.76
N LEU A 58 8.52 -3.87 4.43
CA LEU A 58 8.48 -2.42 4.59
C LEU A 58 9.80 -1.86 5.14
N PHE A 59 10.19 -2.23 6.36
CA PHE A 59 11.38 -1.64 6.99
C PHE A 59 12.70 -2.08 6.34
N PRO A 60 12.91 -3.35 5.98
CA PRO A 60 14.10 -3.75 5.24
C PRO A 60 14.27 -2.98 3.93
N ALA A 61 13.18 -2.85 3.14
CA ALA A 61 13.19 -2.08 1.91
C ALA A 61 13.57 -0.61 2.17
N MET A 62 12.88 0.02 3.13
CA MET A 62 13.11 1.42 3.49
C MET A 62 14.49 1.71 4.05
N HIS A 63 15.17 0.71 4.60
CA HIS A 63 16.50 0.90 5.16
C HIS A 63 17.61 0.81 4.12
N SER A 64 17.43 -0.02 3.08
CA SER A 64 18.58 -0.45 2.25
C SER A 64 18.30 -0.58 0.75
N PHE A 65 17.07 -0.36 0.30
CA PHE A 65 16.66 -0.55 -1.09
C PHE A 65 15.96 0.69 -1.65
N ASP A 66 15.98 0.82 -2.97
CA ASP A 66 15.32 1.90 -3.72
C ASP A 66 13.99 1.40 -4.29
N THR A 67 13.87 0.09 -4.51
CA THR A 67 12.69 -0.57 -5.06
C THR A 67 12.45 -1.90 -4.35
N CYS A 68 11.19 -2.22 -4.10
CA CYS A 68 10.73 -3.51 -3.58
C CYS A 68 9.75 -4.12 -4.59
N ILE A 69 10.07 -5.31 -5.10
CA ILE A 69 9.26 -6.04 -6.08
C ILE A 69 8.73 -7.31 -5.43
N ILE A 70 7.41 -7.43 -5.36
CA ILE A 70 6.72 -8.63 -4.87
C ILE A 70 6.33 -9.51 -6.06
N HIS A 71 6.96 -10.68 -6.17
CA HIS A 71 6.67 -11.65 -7.22
C HIS A 71 5.43 -12.47 -6.89
N GLY A 72 4.28 -11.79 -6.85
CA GLY A 72 2.99 -12.36 -6.49
C GLY A 72 1.85 -11.36 -6.64
N GLU A 73 0.65 -11.78 -6.27
CA GLU A 73 -0.51 -10.90 -6.23
C GLU A 73 -0.51 -10.08 -4.94
N VAL A 74 -0.69 -8.76 -5.03
CA VAL A 74 -0.79 -7.85 -3.88
C VAL A 74 -2.00 -6.93 -4.04
N SER A 75 -2.64 -6.57 -2.93
CA SER A 75 -3.74 -5.62 -2.95
C SER A 75 -3.26 -4.17 -3.23
N ARG A 76 -3.99 -3.47 -4.09
CA ARG A 76 -3.70 -2.05 -4.42
C ARG A 76 -3.81 -1.16 -3.19
N SER A 77 -4.82 -1.38 -2.34
CA SER A 77 -4.99 -0.66 -1.07
C SER A 77 -3.81 -0.88 -0.12
N LEU A 78 -3.23 -2.08 -0.04
CA LEU A 78 -2.02 -2.29 0.74
C LEU A 78 -0.83 -1.50 0.18
N LEU A 79 -0.60 -1.52 -1.14
CA LEU A 79 0.49 -0.75 -1.75
C LEU A 79 0.34 0.76 -1.49
N ALA A 80 -0.89 1.27 -1.51
CA ALA A 80 -1.19 2.65 -1.13
C ALA A 80 -0.84 2.94 0.34
N ASN A 81 -1.24 2.06 1.25
CA ASN A 81 -0.95 2.17 2.69
C ASN A 81 0.55 2.06 2.99
N LEU A 82 1.28 1.16 2.32
CA LEU A 82 2.73 1.02 2.43
C LEU A 82 3.45 2.28 1.92
N SER A 83 2.95 2.88 0.84
CA SER A 83 3.49 4.15 0.32
C SER A 83 3.26 5.30 1.31
N GLU A 84 2.12 5.31 2.01
CA GLU A 84 1.83 6.29 3.07
C GLU A 84 2.76 6.12 4.27
N LEU A 85 2.87 4.90 4.79
CA LEU A 85 3.80 4.58 5.87
C LEU A 85 5.24 4.93 5.48
N ASN A 86 5.64 4.65 4.24
CA ASN A 86 6.96 5.03 3.74
C ASN A 86 7.18 6.54 3.78
N ALA A 87 6.22 7.34 3.33
CA ALA A 87 6.29 8.79 3.37
C ALA A 87 6.39 9.34 4.80
N ILE A 88 5.62 8.78 5.74
CA ILE A 88 5.64 9.17 7.16
C ILE A 88 7.00 8.87 7.78
N TRP A 89 7.47 7.63 7.67
CA TRP A 89 8.71 7.19 8.30
C TRP A 89 9.96 7.87 7.74
N ARG A 90 9.97 8.23 6.45
CA ARG A 90 11.04 9.03 5.85
C ARG A 90 11.12 10.42 6.47
N VAL A 91 10.00 11.04 6.82
CA VAL A 91 9.98 12.36 7.48
C VAL A 91 10.35 12.23 8.96
N TRP A 92 9.86 11.19 9.63
CA TRP A 92 10.10 11.00 11.07
C TRP A 92 11.52 10.53 11.38
N ARG A 93 12.13 9.71 10.51
CA ARG A 93 13.49 9.15 10.70
C ARG A 93 14.31 9.21 9.40
N PRO A 94 14.57 10.41 8.86
CA PRO A 94 15.22 10.59 7.55
C PRO A 94 16.63 10.01 7.47
N GLN A 95 17.33 9.89 8.61
CA GLN A 95 18.69 9.34 8.67
C GLN A 95 18.73 7.80 8.58
N ILE A 96 17.58 7.13 8.68
CA ILE A 96 17.48 5.66 8.72
C ILE A 96 16.65 5.14 7.55
N TYR A 97 15.60 5.87 7.18
CA TYR A 97 14.61 5.43 6.22
C TYR A 97 14.51 6.35 5.03
N ARG A 98 14.47 5.74 3.84
CA ARG A 98 14.33 6.41 2.55
C ARG A 98 13.07 5.98 1.83
N GLU A 99 12.79 6.69 0.75
CA GLU A 99 11.70 6.35 -0.16
C GLU A 99 11.95 5.00 -0.85
N VAL A 100 10.88 4.23 -1.05
CA VAL A 100 10.91 2.94 -1.74
C VAL A 100 9.83 2.95 -2.80
N ARG A 101 10.19 2.60 -4.03
CA ARG A 101 9.24 2.29 -5.08
C ARG A 101 8.70 0.87 -4.90
N TRP A 102 7.39 0.73 -4.85
CA TRP A 102 6.71 -0.56 -4.70
C TRP A 102 6.18 -1.07 -6.03
N GLU A 103 6.45 -2.34 -6.34
CA GLU A 103 5.94 -3.04 -7.52
C GLU A 103 5.50 -4.46 -7.16
N ALA A 104 4.58 -5.01 -7.95
CA ALA A 104 4.13 -6.40 -7.82
C ALA A 104 3.77 -6.98 -9.20
N ASP A 105 3.93 -8.29 -9.38
CA ASP A 105 3.58 -8.98 -10.62
C ASP A 105 2.11 -8.82 -11.00
N LYS A 106 1.23 -8.85 -9.98
CA LYS A 106 -0.20 -8.67 -10.15
C LYS A 106 -0.75 -7.79 -9.03
N VAL A 107 -1.50 -6.77 -9.42
CA VAL A 107 -2.18 -5.89 -8.49
C VAL A 107 -3.68 -6.06 -8.63
N THR A 108 -4.37 -6.39 -7.54
CA THR A 108 -5.82 -6.54 -7.48
C THR A 108 -6.41 -5.66 -6.39
N GLU A 109 -7.68 -5.31 -6.52
CA GLU A 109 -8.44 -4.69 -5.42
C GLU A 109 -9.47 -5.71 -4.94
N GLU A 110 -9.84 -5.71 -3.65
CA GLU A 110 -11.12 -6.30 -3.29
C GLU A 110 -12.22 -5.49 -3.96
N ALA A 111 -12.99 -6.15 -4.84
CA ALA A 111 -14.07 -5.50 -5.55
C ALA A 111 -15.16 -5.07 -4.56
N LEU A 112 -15.07 -3.84 -4.06
CA LEU A 112 -16.25 -3.12 -3.60
C LEU A 112 -17.12 -2.96 -4.85
N VAL A 113 -18.21 -3.72 -4.91
CA VAL A 113 -19.23 -3.65 -5.96
C VAL A 113 -19.92 -2.28 -5.86
N LEU A 114 -19.27 -1.25 -6.38
CA LEU A 114 -19.85 0.06 -6.60
C LEU A 114 -19.49 0.43 -8.04
N ASN A 115 -20.53 0.58 -8.86
CA ASN A 115 -20.50 0.88 -10.30
C ASN A 115 -19.24 1.63 -10.74
N ARG A 116 -18.54 1.10 -11.76
CA ARG A 116 -17.25 1.56 -12.33
C ARG A 116 -17.20 3.00 -12.88
N ARG A 117 -18.16 3.85 -12.53
CA ARG A 117 -18.20 5.31 -12.79
C ARG A 117 -17.94 6.14 -11.52
N SER A 118 -17.57 5.53 -10.41
CA SER A 118 -17.36 6.18 -9.11
C SER A 118 -15.96 6.82 -9.00
N GLY A 119 -15.87 8.12 -9.27
CA GLY A 119 -14.76 8.93 -8.76
C GLY A 119 -14.99 9.32 -7.30
N HIS A 120 -13.96 9.86 -6.67
CA HIS A 120 -13.99 10.31 -5.28
C HIS A 120 -14.46 11.77 -5.24
N LEU A 121 -15.24 12.12 -4.21
CA LEU A 121 -15.57 13.51 -3.89
C LEU A 121 -14.57 14.04 -2.88
N LEU A 122 -14.01 15.22 -3.14
CA LEU A 122 -13.12 15.93 -2.24
C LEU A 122 -13.92 17.01 -1.48
N ALA A 123 -13.90 16.99 -0.15
CA ALA A 123 -14.33 18.16 0.61
C ALA A 123 -13.34 19.31 0.37
N PHE A 124 -13.82 20.43 -0.14
CA PHE A 124 -12.99 21.54 -0.59
C PHE A 124 -13.39 22.84 0.11
N SER A 125 -12.45 23.43 0.85
CA SER A 125 -12.67 24.66 1.60
C SER A 125 -12.06 25.90 0.94
N GLY A 126 -11.26 25.72 -0.11
CA GLY A 126 -10.40 26.77 -0.66
C GLY A 126 -9.12 27.03 0.16
N GLY A 127 -8.96 26.35 1.30
CA GLY A 127 -7.75 26.40 2.11
C GLY A 127 -6.57 25.64 1.48
N VAL A 128 -5.38 25.83 2.07
CA VAL A 128 -4.13 25.23 1.60
C VAL A 128 -4.19 23.71 1.53
N ASP A 129 -4.79 23.05 2.52
CA ASP A 129 -4.85 21.58 2.58
C ASP A 129 -5.72 21.00 1.48
N SER A 130 -6.90 21.57 1.26
CA SER A 130 -7.80 21.12 0.19
C SER A 130 -7.21 21.37 -1.20
N SER A 131 -6.55 22.53 -1.40
CA SER A 131 -5.88 22.87 -2.66
C SER A 131 -4.67 21.97 -2.93
N ALA A 132 -3.85 21.71 -1.91
CA ALA A 132 -2.70 20.83 -2.01
C ALA A 132 -3.14 19.37 -2.24
N THR A 133 -4.20 18.91 -1.57
CA THR A 133 -4.78 17.58 -1.78
C THR A 133 -5.27 17.42 -3.21
N LEU A 134 -6.10 18.36 -3.69
CA LEU A 134 -6.59 18.36 -5.07
C LEU A 134 -5.42 18.30 -6.07
N ARG A 135 -4.44 19.21 -5.93
CA ARG A 135 -3.28 19.28 -6.81
C ARG A 135 -2.50 17.96 -6.84
N ARG A 136 -2.26 17.33 -5.69
CA ARG A 136 -1.46 16.09 -5.61
C ARG A 136 -2.14 14.92 -6.32
N HIS A 137 -3.47 14.85 -6.24
CA HIS A 137 -4.24 13.82 -6.93
C HIS A 137 -4.38 14.08 -8.43
N THR A 138 -4.62 15.34 -8.84
CA THR A 138 -4.75 15.68 -10.27
C THR A 138 -3.41 15.66 -11.01
N SER A 139 -2.29 15.86 -10.32
CA SER A 139 -0.95 15.76 -10.89
C SER A 139 -0.39 14.34 -10.88
N GLU A 140 -1.15 13.36 -10.39
CA GLU A 140 -0.76 11.95 -10.23
C GLU A 140 0.55 11.71 -9.44
N SER A 141 0.91 12.64 -8.55
CA SER A 141 2.20 12.61 -7.82
C SER A 141 2.22 11.68 -6.60
N LEU A 142 1.14 10.92 -6.39
CA LEU A 142 0.92 10.10 -5.20
C LEU A 142 1.14 8.59 -5.42
N GLY A 143 1.48 8.18 -6.65
CA GLY A 143 1.70 6.78 -7.00
C GLY A 143 0.46 5.92 -6.67
N TRP A 144 0.65 4.87 -5.87
CA TRP A 144 -0.42 3.96 -5.45
C TRP A 144 -1.56 4.63 -4.68
N ARG A 145 -1.28 5.76 -4.01
CA ARG A 145 -2.27 6.53 -3.27
C ARG A 145 -3.10 7.45 -4.16
N ASN A 146 -2.79 7.53 -5.45
CA ASN A 146 -3.54 8.39 -6.34
C ASN A 146 -4.97 7.85 -6.54
N VAL A 147 -5.95 8.76 -6.59
CA VAL A 147 -7.35 8.44 -6.84
C VAL A 147 -7.93 9.45 -7.82
N HIS A 148 -8.94 9.02 -8.58
CA HIS A 148 -9.66 9.90 -9.47
C HIS A 148 -10.64 10.77 -8.68
N ILE A 149 -10.36 12.08 -8.59
CA ILE A 149 -11.28 13.06 -8.00
C ILE A 149 -12.29 13.47 -9.07
N ALA A 150 -13.56 13.07 -8.91
CA ALA A 150 -14.63 13.41 -9.86
C ALA A 150 -15.28 14.77 -9.58
N GLY A 151 -15.14 15.29 -8.37
CA GLY A 151 -15.72 16.56 -7.98
C GLY A 151 -15.24 17.04 -6.63
N ALA A 152 -15.45 18.33 -6.38
CA ALA A 152 -15.17 19.00 -5.13
C ALA A 152 -16.48 19.52 -4.51
N LEU A 153 -16.71 19.22 -3.24
CA LEU A 153 -17.84 19.73 -2.48
C LEU A 153 -17.40 20.95 -1.68
N ILE A 154 -18.02 22.09 -1.96
CA ILE A 154 -17.83 23.33 -1.18
C ILE A 154 -19.11 23.59 -0.40
N VAL A 155 -18.97 23.68 0.93
CA VAL A 155 -20.06 24.14 1.80
C VAL A 155 -19.81 25.62 2.09
N HIS A 156 -20.60 26.49 1.47
CA HIS A 156 -20.39 27.94 1.52
C HIS A 156 -20.75 28.59 2.87
N GLY A 157 -21.37 27.84 3.79
CA GLY A 157 -21.81 28.32 5.10
C GLY A 157 -23.26 27.92 5.39
N PHE A 158 -23.66 27.98 6.66
CA PHE A 158 -25.04 27.76 7.11
C PHE A 158 -25.84 29.08 7.23
N ASP A 159 -25.23 30.20 6.84
CA ASP A 159 -25.75 31.56 6.86
C ASP A 159 -26.41 31.99 5.54
N ILE A 160 -26.50 31.09 4.56
CA ILE A 160 -27.24 31.31 3.31
C ILE A 160 -28.73 31.05 3.58
N PRO A 161 -29.60 32.07 3.45
CA PRO A 161 -31.04 31.88 3.63
C PRO A 161 -31.55 30.83 2.64
N THR A 162 -32.25 29.80 3.14
CA THR A 162 -32.86 28.74 2.31
C THR A 162 -34.26 29.12 1.81
N SER A 163 -34.74 30.32 2.13
CA SER A 163 -35.99 30.87 1.64
C SER A 163 -35.77 31.53 0.28
N ASN A 164 -36.30 30.88 -0.75
CA ASN A 164 -36.57 31.46 -2.07
C ASN A 164 -37.87 32.27 -2.04
#